data_AF-A0A967GZL9-F1
#
_entry.id   AF-A0A967GZL9-F1
#
_cell.length_a   1.000
_cell.length_b   1.000
_cell.length_c   1.000
_cell.angle_alpha   90.00
_cell.angle_beta   90.00
_cell.angle_gamma   90.00
#
_symmetry.space_group_name_H-M   'P 1'
#
loop_
_entity.id
_entity.type
_entity.pdbx_description
1 polymer ?
#
loop_
_entity_poly.entity_id
_entity_poly.type
_entity_poly.pdbx_seq_one_letter_code
_entity_poly.pdbx_strand_id
1 'polypeptide(L)'
;NSAYFEAMGPEGLAMLRRVMGRIPEGVPVILDAKRSDIGETQRRYAQACFEVFEADAVTLNPFMGYDSLEPFLDCEGKGVYLLAVTSNPGSAD
;
A
#
# COMPACT_ATOMS: atom_id res chain seq x y z
N ASN A 1 -3.27 -8.06 -1.62
CA ASN A 1 -4.34 -7.11 -1.28
C ASN A 1 -4.56 -7.17 0.22
N SER A 2 -4.42 -6.03 0.91
CA SER A 2 -4.37 -5.96 2.37
C SER A 2 -5.72 -6.26 3.04
N ALA A 3 -6.85 -5.95 2.38
CA ALA A 3 -8.18 -6.07 2.96
C ALA A 3 -8.52 -7.50 3.42
N TYR A 4 -8.09 -8.52 2.65
CA TYR A 4 -8.30 -9.93 3.03
C TYR A 4 -7.60 -10.32 4.33
N PHE A 5 -6.45 -9.70 4.61
CA PHE A 5 -5.68 -9.95 5.82
C PHE A 5 -6.20 -9.11 6.98
N GLU A 6 -6.52 -7.84 6.74
CA GLU A 6 -7.13 -6.94 7.73
C GLU A 6 -8.45 -7.51 8.29
N ALA A 7 -9.26 -8.18 7.45
CA ALA A 7 -10.50 -8.83 7.86
C ALA A 7 -10.31 -9.96 8.89
N MET A 8 -9.10 -10.52 9.02
CA MET A 8 -8.76 -11.54 10.02
C MET A 8 -8.17 -10.92 11.30
N GLY A 9 -8.15 -9.59 11.44
CA GLY A 9 -7.62 -8.92 12.63
C GLY A 9 -6.08 -8.99 12.75
N PRO A 10 -5.54 -8.85 13.97
CA PRO A 10 -4.10 -8.85 14.21
C PRO A 10 -3.38 -10.10 13.67
N GLU A 11 -4.00 -11.27 13.79
CA GLU A 11 -3.48 -12.54 13.27
C GLU A 11 -3.34 -12.50 11.75
N GLY A 12 -4.28 -11.84 11.07
CA GLY A 12 -4.22 -11.61 9.62
C GLY A 12 -3.06 -10.73 9.20
N LEU A 13 -2.79 -9.64 9.93
CA LEU A 13 -1.64 -8.77 9.65
C LEU A 13 -0.30 -9.50 9.89
N ALA A 14 -0.22 -10.33 10.94
CA ALA A 14 0.94 -11.19 11.16
C ALA A 14 1.11 -12.21 10.02
N MET A 15 0.00 -12.75 9.51
CA MET A 15 0.00 -13.66 8.36
C MET A 15 0.45 -12.96 7.08
N LEU A 16 0.00 -11.72 6.82
CA LEU A 16 0.43 -10.92 5.67
C LEU A 16 1.95 -10.79 5.64
N ARG A 17 2.56 -10.36 6.75
CA ARG A 17 4.02 -10.24 6.87
C ARG A 17 4.72 -11.58 6.60
N ARG A 18 4.19 -12.69 7.12
CA ARG A 18 4.75 -14.03 6.90
C ARG A 18 4.64 -14.48 5.44
N VAL A 19 3.54 -14.17 4.76
CA VAL A 19 3.34 -14.51 3.35
C VAL A 19 4.31 -13.71 2.48
N MET A 20 4.44 -12.41 2.72
CA MET A 20 5.37 -11.54 1.99
C MET A 20 6.82 -12.00 2.17
N GLY A 21 7.25 -12.32 3.39
CA GLY A 21 8.60 -12.82 3.66
C GLY A 21 8.92 -14.23 3.13
N ARG A 22 7.96 -14.90 2.49
CA ARG A 22 8.18 -16.19 1.79
C ARG A 22 8.34 -16.02 0.28
N ILE A 23 8.13 -14.80 -0.24
CA ILE A 23 8.32 -14.52 -1.65
C ILE A 23 9.84 -14.54 -1.92
N PRO A 24 10.30 -15.23 -2.98
CA PRO A 24 11.72 -15.31 -3.30
C PRO A 24 12.34 -13.92 -3.54
N GLU A 25 13.61 -13.78 -3.17
CA GLU A 25 14.38 -12.58 -3.48
C GLU A 25 14.39 -12.31 -4.99
N GLY A 26 14.31 -11.04 -5.38
CA GLY A 26 14.24 -10.61 -6.77
C GLY A 26 12.85 -10.68 -7.41
N VAL A 27 11.83 -11.17 -6.70
CA VAL A 27 10.42 -11.10 -7.14
C VAL A 27 9.74 -9.90 -6.45
N PRO A 28 9.37 -8.83 -7.19
CA PRO A 28 8.76 -7.65 -6.58
C PRO A 28 7.41 -7.93 -5.93
N VAL A 29 7.20 -7.37 -4.75
CA VAL A 29 5.96 -7.50 -3.96
C VAL A 29 5.19 -6.18 -4.00
N ILE A 30 3.98 -6.24 -4.54
CA ILE A 30 3.05 -5.09 -4.57
C ILE A 30 1.99 -5.26 -3.49
N LEU A 31 2.00 -4.34 -2.51
CA LEU A 31 0.97 -4.25 -1.49
C LEU A 31 -0.22 -3.43 -2.00
N ASP A 32 -1.24 -4.12 -2.49
CA ASP A 32 -2.51 -3.51 -2.85
C ASP A 32 -3.31 -3.12 -1.59
N ALA A 33 -3.19 -1.86 -1.17
CA ALA A 33 -3.76 -1.29 0.05
C ALA A 33 -4.60 0.00 -0.16
N LYS A 34 -4.56 0.58 -1.37
CA LYS A 34 -5.29 1.78 -1.81
C LYS A 34 -5.32 2.92 -0.79
N ARG A 35 -4.20 3.18 -0.10
CA ARG A 35 -4.14 4.17 1.00
C ARG A 35 -4.27 5.61 0.47
N SER A 36 -4.87 6.47 1.28
CA SER A 36 -5.01 7.91 1.04
C SER A 36 -5.37 8.57 2.36
N ASP A 37 -4.57 9.54 2.78
CA ASP A 37 -4.77 10.35 3.97
C ASP A 37 -3.88 11.61 3.89
N ILE A 38 -4.01 12.51 4.87
CA ILE A 38 -3.20 13.72 4.96
C ILE A 38 -1.91 13.51 5.77
N GLY A 39 -0.84 14.21 5.37
CA GLY A 39 0.31 14.55 6.21
C GLY A 39 0.89 13.40 7.05
N GLU A 40 0.76 13.52 8.38
CA GLU A 40 1.36 12.57 9.33
C GLU A 40 0.74 11.18 9.26
N THR A 41 -0.59 11.08 9.05
CA THR A 41 -1.24 9.78 8.94
C THR A 41 -0.71 9.03 7.72
N GLN A 42 -0.52 9.75 6.62
CA GLN A 42 0.02 9.19 5.38
C GLN A 42 1.48 8.75 5.54
N ARG A 43 2.30 9.47 6.32
CA ARG A 43 3.65 8.99 6.73
C ARG A 43 3.59 7.68 7.52
N ARG A 44 2.60 7.48 8.40
CA ARG A 44 2.42 6.20 9.10
C ARG A 44 2.00 5.09 8.17
N TYR A 45 1.21 5.38 7.14
CA TYR A 45 0.92 4.39 6.09
C TYR A 45 2.18 4.04 5.28
N ALA A 46 3.01 5.01 4.90
CA ALA A 46 4.28 4.75 4.21
C ALA A 46 5.20 3.86 5.06
N GLN A 47 5.37 4.22 6.34
CA GLN A 47 6.12 3.42 7.31
C GLN A 47 5.59 1.98 7.40
N ALA A 48 4.27 1.82 7.56
CA ALA A 48 3.67 0.50 7.63
C ALA A 48 3.93 -0.32 6.35
N CYS A 49 3.77 0.28 5.16
CA CYS A 49 3.90 -0.43 3.89
C CYS A 49 5.36 -0.81 3.58
N PHE A 50 6.31 0.10 3.80
CA PHE A 50 7.68 -0.07 3.33
C PHE A 50 8.66 -0.54 4.40
N GLU A 51 8.43 -0.25 5.68
CA GLU A 51 9.32 -0.68 6.78
C GLU A 51 8.76 -1.90 7.53
N VAL A 52 7.44 -1.94 7.78
CA VAL A 52 6.84 -3.04 8.57
C VAL A 52 6.50 -4.24 7.71
N PHE A 53 5.87 -4.00 6.56
CA PHE A 53 5.51 -5.05 5.60
C PHE A 53 6.57 -5.25 4.51
N GLU A 54 7.57 -4.36 4.42
CA GLU A 54 8.69 -4.48 3.48
C GLU A 54 8.26 -4.64 2.02
N ALA A 55 7.14 -4.01 1.62
CA ALA A 55 6.70 -4.04 0.23
C ALA A 55 7.69 -3.31 -0.69
N ASP A 56 7.80 -3.76 -1.93
CA ASP A 56 8.58 -3.07 -2.98
C ASP A 56 7.76 -1.96 -3.61
N ALA A 57 6.44 -2.17 -3.71
CA ALA A 57 5.51 -1.17 -4.21
C ALA A 57 4.16 -1.20 -3.50
N VAL A 58 3.40 -0.11 -3.61
CA VAL A 58 2.08 0.04 -2.99
C VAL A 58 1.11 0.73 -3.94
N THR A 59 -0.17 0.43 -3.80
CA THR A 59 -1.24 1.17 -4.48
C THR A 59 -1.76 2.33 -3.62
N LEU A 60 -1.92 3.52 -4.18
CA LEU A 60 -2.48 4.70 -3.49
C LEU A 60 -3.70 5.25 -4.23
N ASN A 61 -4.63 5.83 -3.48
CA ASN A 61 -5.73 6.61 -4.05
C ASN A 61 -5.33 8.10 -4.07
N PRO A 62 -5.21 8.75 -5.25
CA PRO A 62 -4.73 10.13 -5.35
C PRO A 62 -5.83 11.19 -5.11
N PHE A 63 -7.03 10.78 -4.69
CA PHE A 63 -8.19 11.67 -4.58
C PHE A 63 -7.95 12.94 -3.74
N MET A 64 -7.12 12.84 -2.69
CA MET A 64 -6.86 13.95 -1.77
C MET A 64 -5.80 14.94 -2.27
N GLY A 65 -5.15 14.67 -3.40
CA GLY A 65 -4.14 15.56 -3.98
C GLY A 65 -2.70 15.11 -3.73
N TYR A 66 -1.75 15.90 -4.23
CA TYR A 66 -0.32 15.55 -4.24
C TYR A 66 0.30 15.45 -2.84
N ASP A 67 -0.16 16.26 -1.89
CA ASP A 67 0.26 16.23 -0.49
C ASP A 67 -0.06 14.89 0.20
N SER A 68 -1.09 14.18 -0.26
CA SER A 68 -1.37 12.79 0.15
C SER A 68 -0.43 11.76 -0.49
N LEU A 69 0.37 12.14 -1.49
CA LEU A 69 1.31 11.25 -2.18
C LEU A 69 2.75 11.46 -1.71
N GLU A 70 3.14 12.70 -1.39
CA GLU A 70 4.50 13.08 -0.97
C GLU A 70 5.15 12.09 0.01
N PRO A 71 4.49 11.65 1.10
CA PRO A 71 5.11 10.73 2.06
C PRO A 71 5.58 9.39 1.47
N PHE A 72 4.90 8.92 0.42
CA PHE A 72 5.28 7.69 -0.28
C PHE A 72 6.30 7.95 -1.39
N LEU A 73 6.27 9.12 -2.03
CA LEU A 73 7.22 9.51 -3.08
C LEU A 73 8.62 9.80 -2.52
N ASP A 74 8.71 10.21 -1.25
CA ASP A 74 9.98 10.41 -0.54
C ASP A 74 10.69 9.08 -0.19
N CYS A 75 10.02 7.94 -0.37
CA CYS A 75 10.60 6.63 -0.11
C CYS A 75 11.40 6.13 -1.33
N GLU A 76 12.68 6.50 -1.39
CA GLU A 76 13.58 6.12 -2.50
C GLU A 76 13.62 4.60 -2.74
N GLY A 77 13.66 4.21 -4.02
CA GLY A 77 13.72 2.81 -4.43
C GLY A 77 12.39 2.03 -4.29
N LYS A 78 11.29 2.69 -3.90
CA LYS A 78 9.96 2.09 -3.82
C LYS A 78 9.07 2.46 -5.00
N GLY A 79 8.15 1.56 -5.34
CA GLY A 79 7.15 1.76 -6.38
C GLY A 79 5.82 2.30 -5.83
N VAL A 80 5.19 3.21 -6.57
CA VAL A 80 3.86 3.73 -6.26
C VAL A 80 2.96 3.57 -7.47
N TYR A 81 1.83 2.89 -7.28
CA TYR A 81 0.79 2.72 -8.29
C TYR A 81 -0.44 3.54 -7.91
N LEU A 82 -0.70 4.62 -8.66
CA LEU A 82 -1.86 5.47 -8.41
C LEU A 82 -3.11 4.86 -9.07
N LEU A 83 -4.23 4.86 -8.33
CA LEU A 83 -5.53 4.58 -8.93
C LEU A 83 -5.86 5.69 -9.95
N ALA A 84 -6.10 5.30 -11.20
CA ALA A 84 -6.52 6.19 -12.27
C ALA A 84 -7.95 5.85 -12.72
N VAL A 85 -8.12 4.66 -13.28
CA VAL A 85 -9.43 4.07 -13.59
C VAL A 85 -9.45 2.67 -13.00
N THR A 86 -10.46 2.39 -12.17
CA THR A 86 -10.64 1.08 -11.55
C THR A 86 -11.55 0.20 -12.41
N SER A 87 -11.58 -1.11 -12.14
CA SER A 87 -12.30 -2.09 -12.96
C SER A 87 -13.79 -2.26 -12.60
N ASN A 88 -14.25 -1.62 -11.53
CA ASN A 88 -15.62 -1.74 -11.03
C ASN A 88 -16.53 -0.70 -11.71
N PRO A 89 -17.87 -0.94 -11.77
CA PRO A 89 -18.81 0.00 -12.39
C PRO A 89 -18.73 1.44 -11.86
N GLY A 90 -18.39 1.62 -10.58
CA GLY A 90 -18.21 2.94 -9.97
C GLY A 90 -16.99 3.72 -10.49
N SER A 91 -16.22 3.20 -11.44
CA SER A 91 -15.21 3.99 -12.15
C SER A 91 -15.80 5.04 -13.11
N ALA A 92 -17.11 4.96 -13.36
CA ALA A 92 -17.85 5.89 -14.21
C ALA A 92 -18.57 7.00 -13.42
N ASP A 93 -18.49 6.96 -12.08
CA ASP A 93 -19.01 8.00 -11.18
C ASP A 93 -18.05 9.21 -11.13
#